data_AF-A0A7V3EN52-F1
#
_entry.id   AF-A0A7V3EN52-F1
#
_cell.length_a   1.000
_cell.length_b   1.000
_cell.length_c   1.000
_cell.angle_alpha   90.00
_cell.angle_beta   90.00
_cell.angle_gamma   90.00
#
_symmetry.space_group_name_H-M   'P 1'
#
loop_
_entity.id
_entity.type
_entity.pdbx_description
1 polymer ?
#
loop_
_entity_poly.entity_id
_entity_poly.type
_entity_poly.pdbx_seq_one_letter_code
_entity_poly.pdbx_strand_id
1 'polypeptide(L)'
;MARTTIDRLIINSPYEEPQRHWRYERETRTFDLVEGRRPAGYVVASGESRAFDDPGIFVEIPLVNQIRPRVKAWREAGYPGVTSITKRLLDHWRDPEGFDTRRFFFCQLEAVETLIWLTEAPAAERVGIEIPGDGGAFARQCCKMATGSGKTIVMAMVIAWHILNKVAAPQDARFSKNVLVVAPGLTVKSRLAVLEPAAAGNYYEAFDIVPSALLDKLRQGKVLIRNWHALAWDSEEQIRKRRSVDKRGVKSDEAYTREVLGEMANARNL
;
A
#
# COMPACT_ATOMS: atom_id res chain seq x y z
N MET A 1 43.50 2.51 -13.00
CA MET A 1 42.22 2.83 -12.33
C MET A 1 41.75 1.59 -11.61
N ALA A 2 41.52 1.66 -10.30
CA ALA A 2 41.08 0.52 -9.53
C ALA A 2 39.65 0.14 -9.96
N ARG A 3 39.45 -1.11 -10.40
CA ARG A 3 38.11 -1.69 -10.54
C ARG A 3 37.49 -1.71 -9.15
N THR A 4 36.43 -0.94 -8.93
CA THR A 4 35.58 -1.08 -7.74
C THR A 4 34.86 -2.42 -7.85
N THR A 5 35.45 -3.46 -7.27
CA THR A 5 34.81 -4.77 -7.14
C THR A 5 33.68 -4.63 -6.12
N ILE A 6 32.46 -5.05 -6.47
CA ILE A 6 31.34 -5.02 -5.53
C ILE A 6 31.52 -6.17 -4.54
N ASP A 7 32.09 -5.88 -3.38
CA ASP A 7 32.35 -6.89 -2.36
C ASP A 7 31.07 -7.27 -1.57
N ARG A 8 30.08 -6.37 -1.53
CA ARG A 8 28.82 -6.57 -0.82
C ARG A 8 27.64 -5.90 -1.52
N LEU A 9 26.67 -6.72 -1.94
CA LEU A 9 25.45 -6.23 -2.59
C LEU A 9 24.47 -5.59 -1.60
N ILE A 10 24.37 -6.13 -0.38
CA ILE A 10 23.46 -5.63 0.66
C ILE A 10 24.22 -4.65 1.57
N ILE A 11 23.99 -3.36 1.33
CA ILE A 11 24.73 -2.25 1.96
C ILE A 11 23.93 -1.42 2.98
N ASN A 12 22.63 -1.72 3.15
CA ASN A 12 21.74 -1.05 4.11
C ASN A 12 20.98 -2.08 4.97
N SER A 13 20.61 -1.66 6.19
CA SER A 13 19.64 -2.36 7.02
C SER A 13 18.24 -2.27 6.39
N PRO A 14 17.39 -3.32 6.46
CA PRO A 14 15.99 -3.24 6.03
C PRO A 14 15.10 -2.47 7.02
N TYR A 15 15.59 -2.21 8.24
CA TYR A 15 14.84 -1.59 9.34
C TYR A 15 15.07 -0.08 9.44
N GLU A 16 16.12 0.44 8.80
CA GLU A 16 16.51 1.84 8.86
C GLU A 16 16.35 2.52 7.50
N GLU A 17 16.32 3.85 7.50
CA GLU A 17 16.35 4.62 6.26
C GLU A 17 17.65 4.31 5.48
N PRO A 18 17.60 3.94 4.19
CA PRO A 18 18.80 3.65 3.43
C PRO A 18 19.75 4.84 3.38
N GLN A 19 20.99 4.65 3.80
CA GLN A 19 22.00 5.70 3.87
C GLN A 19 22.92 5.70 2.67
N ARG A 20 23.01 4.62 1.90
CA ARG A 20 23.91 4.51 0.75
C ARG A 20 23.25 3.76 -0.40
N HIS A 21 23.73 3.95 -1.62
CA HIS A 21 23.31 3.16 -2.77
C HIS A 21 24.42 3.00 -3.80
N TRP A 22 24.36 1.90 -4.58
CA TRP A 22 25.20 1.72 -5.75
C TRP A 22 24.67 2.58 -6.90
N ARG A 23 25.50 3.48 -7.42
CA ARG A 23 25.25 4.26 -8.64
C ARG A 23 26.06 3.67 -9.78
N TYR A 24 25.40 3.43 -10.91
CA TYR A 24 26.08 2.97 -12.11
C TYR A 24 26.67 4.17 -12.87
N GLU A 25 27.97 4.14 -13.12
CA GLU A 25 28.67 5.10 -13.95
C GLU A 25 28.81 4.56 -15.39
N ARG A 26 28.27 5.30 -16.36
CA ARG A 26 28.14 4.84 -17.74
C ARG A 26 29.45 4.90 -18.51
N GLU A 27 30.25 5.93 -18.26
CA GLU A 27 31.51 6.14 -18.98
C GLU A 27 32.53 5.05 -18.64
N THR A 28 32.62 4.70 -17.35
CA THR A 28 33.55 3.70 -16.84
C THR A 28 32.97 2.29 -16.78
N ARG A 29 31.64 2.16 -16.92
CA ARG A 29 30.88 0.91 -16.71
C ARG A 29 31.14 0.28 -15.34
N THR A 30 31.28 1.12 -14.32
CA THR A 30 31.53 0.70 -12.93
C THR A 30 30.35 1.08 -12.02
N PHE A 31 30.33 0.49 -10.82
CA PHE A 31 29.42 0.92 -9.77
C PHE A 31 30.20 1.64 -8.69
N ASP A 32 29.72 2.82 -8.32
CA ASP A 32 30.25 3.60 -7.21
C ASP A 32 29.28 3.52 -6.04
N LEU A 33 29.82 3.34 -4.83
CA LEU A 33 29.05 3.46 -3.61
C LEU A 33 28.86 4.95 -3.31
N VAL A 34 27.62 5.42 -3.32
CA VAL A 34 27.26 6.84 -3.12
C VAL A 34 26.51 6.98 -1.80
N GLU A 35 26.85 8.03 -1.05
CA GLU A 35 26.14 8.44 0.16
C GLU A 35 24.75 8.98 -0.15
N GLY A 36 23.84 8.77 0.78
CA GLY A 36 22.43 9.11 0.67
C GLY A 36 21.56 8.00 0.06
N ARG A 37 20.25 8.19 0.26
CA ARG A 37 19.21 7.32 -0.27
C ARG A 37 19.08 7.51 -1.79
N ARG A 38 18.97 6.40 -2.52
CA ARG A 38 18.71 6.44 -3.97
C ARG A 38 17.43 7.24 -4.27
N PRO A 39 17.47 8.20 -5.22
CA PRO A 39 16.27 8.85 -5.72
C PRO A 39 15.21 7.83 -6.16
N ALA A 40 13.94 8.17 -5.99
CA ALA A 40 12.85 7.41 -6.57
C ALA A 40 12.91 7.53 -8.10
N GLY A 41 12.83 6.40 -8.79
CA GLY A 41 12.93 6.34 -10.24
C GLY A 41 12.78 4.92 -10.75
N TYR A 42 12.83 4.79 -12.07
CA TYR A 42 12.84 3.52 -12.79
C TYR A 42 13.88 3.55 -13.90
N VAL A 43 14.28 2.38 -14.38
CA VAL A 43 15.24 2.25 -15.48
C VAL A 43 14.47 1.87 -16.74
N VAL A 44 14.71 2.60 -17.82
CA VAL A 44 14.20 2.29 -19.17
C VAL A 44 15.35 1.86 -20.08
N ALA A 45 15.11 0.98 -21.05
CA ALA A 45 16.12 0.63 -22.02
C ALA A 45 16.56 1.86 -22.83
N SER A 46 17.86 1.95 -23.16
CA SER A 46 18.37 2.94 -24.10
C SER A 46 17.91 2.54 -25.51
N GLY A 47 17.18 3.44 -26.18
CA GLY A 47 16.49 3.13 -27.44
C GLY A 47 17.38 2.66 -28.60
N GLU A 48 18.70 2.79 -28.49
CA GLU A 48 19.67 2.41 -29.53
C GLU A 48 20.42 1.10 -29.24
N SER A 49 20.38 0.58 -28.01
CA SER A 49 21.21 -0.57 -27.65
C SER A 49 20.50 -1.89 -27.97
N ARG A 50 21.02 -2.61 -28.98
CA ARG A 50 20.69 -4.03 -29.24
C ARG A 50 21.53 -4.99 -28.40
N ALA A 51 22.34 -4.48 -27.47
CA ALA A 51 23.25 -5.27 -26.66
C ALA A 51 22.56 -5.77 -25.38
N PHE A 52 22.88 -6.99 -24.96
CA PHE A 52 22.31 -7.64 -23.76
C PHE A 52 22.71 -6.93 -22.45
N ASP A 53 23.75 -6.10 -22.48
CA ASP A 53 24.34 -5.39 -21.34
C ASP A 53 23.91 -3.93 -21.21
N ASP A 54 22.76 -3.54 -21.79
CA ASP A 54 22.24 -2.17 -21.64
C ASP A 54 21.91 -1.85 -20.16
N PRO A 55 22.63 -0.89 -19.54
CA PRO A 55 22.37 -0.50 -18.16
C PRO A 55 21.06 0.29 -18.00
N GLY A 56 20.49 0.76 -19.12
CA GLY A 56 19.26 1.55 -19.16
C GLY A 56 19.42 2.97 -18.60
N ILE A 57 18.49 3.86 -18.95
CA ILE A 57 18.43 5.25 -18.51
C ILE A 57 17.59 5.30 -17.24
N PHE A 58 18.17 5.84 -16.17
CA PHE A 58 17.43 6.09 -14.94
C PHE A 58 16.57 7.35 -15.10
N VAL A 59 15.27 7.18 -14.92
CA VAL A 59 14.27 8.25 -14.97
C VAL A 59 13.72 8.44 -13.56
N GLU A 60 13.93 9.62 -12.99
CA GLU A 60 13.42 9.95 -11.67
C GLU A 60 11.90 10.10 -11.64
N ILE A 61 11.34 9.98 -10.44
CA ILE A 61 9.95 10.32 -10.12
C ILE A 61 10.01 11.54 -9.18
N PRO A 62 10.06 12.77 -9.73
CA PRO A 62 10.32 13.98 -8.94
C PRO A 62 9.33 14.17 -7.80
N LEU A 63 8.05 13.88 -8.03
CA LEU A 63 6.99 14.01 -7.02
C LEU A 63 7.28 13.17 -5.76
N VAL A 64 7.76 11.93 -5.93
CA VAL A 64 8.12 11.08 -4.79
C VAL A 64 9.35 11.63 -4.07
N ASN A 65 10.32 12.15 -4.81
CA ASN A 65 11.51 12.79 -4.24
C ASN A 65 11.17 14.09 -3.47
N GLN A 66 10.08 14.78 -3.83
CA GLN A 66 9.54 15.92 -3.07
C GLN A 66 8.75 15.49 -1.83
N ILE A 67 8.00 14.39 -1.89
CA ILE A 67 7.15 13.91 -0.78
C ILE A 67 7.99 13.31 0.36
N ARG A 68 9.00 12.49 0.05
CA ARG A 68 9.84 11.81 1.06
C ARG A 68 10.39 12.72 2.17
N PRO A 69 11.07 13.85 1.87
CA PRO A 69 11.59 14.72 2.92
C PRO A 69 10.48 15.39 3.74
N ARG A 70 9.30 15.63 3.17
CA ARG A 70 8.15 16.19 3.90
C ARG A 70 7.52 15.20 4.85
N VAL A 71 7.34 13.95 4.43
CA VAL A 71 6.87 12.86 5.31
C VAL A 71 7.86 12.65 6.45
N LYS A 72 9.17 12.72 6.16
CA LYS A 72 10.22 12.66 7.19
C LYS A 72 10.10 13.82 8.20
N ALA A 73 10.02 15.06 7.73
CA ALA A 73 9.87 16.23 8.60
C ALA A 73 8.59 16.16 9.45
N TRP A 74 7.46 15.78 8.84
CA TRP A 74 6.18 15.59 9.55
C TRP A 74 6.26 14.52 10.63
N ARG A 75 6.95 13.40 10.35
CA ARG A 75 7.24 12.35 11.35
C ARG A 75 8.10 12.88 12.49
N GLU A 76 9.18 13.59 12.19
CA GLU A 76 10.11 14.15 13.18
C GLU A 76 9.44 15.22 14.06
N ALA A 77 8.45 15.94 13.51
CA ALA A 77 7.59 16.85 14.25
C ALA A 77 6.52 16.15 15.12
N GLY A 78 6.52 14.82 15.19
CA GLY A 78 5.62 14.04 16.05
C GLY A 78 4.22 13.79 15.46
N TYR A 79 4.08 13.85 14.13
CA TYR A 79 2.83 13.59 13.39
C TYR A 79 1.71 14.62 13.64
N PRO A 80 1.93 15.92 13.45
CA PRO A 80 0.87 16.92 13.65
C PRO A 80 -0.35 16.66 12.76
N GLY A 81 -1.54 16.88 13.30
CA GLY A 81 -2.83 16.80 12.60
C GLY A 81 -3.49 15.41 12.54
N VAL A 82 -2.81 14.35 12.98
CA VAL A 82 -3.42 13.00 13.02
C VAL A 82 -4.43 12.83 14.15
N THR A 83 -5.35 11.90 14.00
CA THR A 83 -6.24 11.51 15.11
C THR A 83 -5.47 10.84 16.26
N SER A 84 -6.10 10.76 17.43
CA SER A 84 -5.56 10.04 18.58
C SER A 84 -5.36 8.53 18.32
N ILE A 85 -6.21 7.92 17.49
CA ILE A 85 -6.07 6.52 17.09
C ILE A 85 -4.86 6.34 16.17
N THR A 86 -4.72 7.20 15.17
CA THR A 86 -3.57 7.17 14.25
C THR A 86 -2.27 7.39 15.02
N LYS A 87 -2.23 8.35 15.94
CA LYS A 87 -1.06 8.58 16.81
C LYS A 87 -0.69 7.33 17.60
N ARG A 88 -1.68 6.69 18.24
CA ARG A 88 -1.47 5.45 19.02
C ARG A 88 -0.96 4.29 18.16
N LEU A 89 -1.41 4.16 16.91
CA LEU A 89 -0.91 3.16 15.97
C LEU A 89 0.54 3.45 15.55
N LEU A 90 0.85 4.70 15.19
CA LEU A 90 2.20 5.12 14.80
C LEU A 90 3.20 4.92 15.94
N ASP A 91 2.83 5.29 17.17
CA ASP A 91 3.66 5.08 18.36
C ASP A 91 3.87 3.57 18.62
N HIS A 92 2.82 2.75 18.48
CA HIS A 92 2.92 1.28 18.62
C HIS A 92 3.84 0.64 17.58
N TRP A 93 3.77 1.07 16.31
CA TRP A 93 4.61 0.53 15.23
C TRP A 93 6.07 0.94 15.32
N ARG A 94 6.38 2.03 16.03
CA ARG A 94 7.74 2.55 16.21
C ARG A 94 8.32 2.35 17.59
N ASP A 95 7.57 1.70 18.48
CA ASP A 95 8.01 1.40 19.83
C ASP A 95 9.30 0.55 19.82
N PRO A 96 10.44 1.10 20.29
CA PRO A 96 11.70 0.38 20.33
C PRO A 96 11.66 -0.84 21.27
N GLU A 97 10.85 -0.81 22.32
CA GLU A 97 10.75 -1.91 23.29
C GLU A 97 10.10 -3.16 22.66
N GLY A 98 9.20 -2.95 21.70
CA GLY A 98 8.59 -4.02 20.93
C GLY A 98 9.36 -4.41 19.68
N PHE A 99 10.55 -3.87 19.43
CA PHE A 99 11.25 -4.11 18.17
C PHE A 99 11.51 -5.60 17.90
N ASP A 100 11.90 -6.37 18.92
CA ASP A 100 12.22 -7.80 18.73
C ASP A 100 11.01 -8.65 18.32
N THR A 101 9.80 -8.23 18.71
CA THR A 101 8.55 -8.89 18.32
C THR A 101 7.93 -8.28 17.05
N ARG A 102 8.11 -6.97 16.84
CA ARG A 102 7.51 -6.14 15.78
C ARG A 102 8.56 -5.52 14.86
N ARG A 103 9.25 -6.36 14.07
CA ARG A 103 10.31 -5.93 13.14
C ARG A 103 9.75 -5.43 11.80
N PHE A 104 9.02 -4.32 11.80
CA PHE A 104 8.59 -3.69 10.55
C PHE A 104 9.77 -3.16 9.76
N PHE A 105 9.79 -3.39 8.45
CA PHE A 105 10.79 -2.79 7.58
C PHE A 105 10.54 -1.30 7.44
N PHE A 106 11.62 -0.54 7.26
CA PHE A 106 11.53 0.91 7.03
C PHE A 106 10.60 1.23 5.86
N CYS A 107 10.65 0.45 4.77
CA CYS A 107 9.78 0.67 3.62
C CYS A 107 8.30 0.37 3.88
N GLN A 108 7.97 -0.46 4.88
CA GLN A 108 6.58 -0.70 5.30
C GLN A 108 6.06 0.48 6.11
N LEU A 109 6.85 0.95 7.08
CA LEU A 109 6.55 2.13 7.89
C LEU A 109 6.40 3.37 7.02
N GLU A 110 7.35 3.63 6.12
CA GLU A 110 7.27 4.78 5.22
C GLU A 110 6.06 4.70 4.29
N ALA A 111 5.71 3.51 3.80
CA ALA A 111 4.54 3.35 2.93
C ALA A 111 3.25 3.73 3.66
N VAL A 112 3.03 3.22 4.88
CA VAL A 112 1.83 3.56 5.65
C VAL A 112 1.85 5.02 6.13
N GLU A 113 3.01 5.55 6.55
CA GLU A 113 3.16 6.95 6.94
C GLU A 113 2.83 7.91 5.80
N THR A 114 3.25 7.58 4.57
CA THR A 114 2.94 8.39 3.40
C THR A 114 1.44 8.41 3.13
N LEU A 115 0.75 7.27 3.24
CA LEU A 115 -0.71 7.19 3.07
C LEU A 115 -1.45 7.98 4.16
N ILE A 116 -0.99 7.88 5.41
CA ILE A 116 -1.52 8.67 6.52
C ILE A 116 -1.29 10.16 6.28
N TRP A 117 -0.08 10.55 5.87
CA TRP A 117 0.26 11.95 5.60
C TRP A 117 -0.61 12.55 4.49
N LEU A 118 -0.89 11.80 3.42
CA LEU A 118 -1.77 12.25 2.35
C LEU A 118 -3.23 12.48 2.80
N THR A 119 -3.69 11.74 3.81
CA THR A 119 -5.09 11.76 4.27
C THR A 119 -5.32 12.66 5.48
N GLU A 120 -4.38 12.70 6.43
CA GLU A 120 -4.56 13.35 7.73
C GLU A 120 -3.68 14.57 7.94
N ALA A 121 -2.54 14.70 7.26
CA ALA A 121 -1.66 15.83 7.51
C ALA A 121 -2.34 17.16 7.14
N PRO A 122 -2.05 18.25 7.89
CA PRO A 122 -2.57 19.57 7.59
C PRO A 122 -2.35 19.94 6.12
N ALA A 123 -3.31 20.63 5.50
CA ALA A 123 -3.21 21.01 4.09
C ALA A 123 -1.94 21.83 3.79
N ALA A 124 -1.45 22.59 4.76
CA ALA A 124 -0.19 23.34 4.70
C ALA A 124 1.03 22.46 4.37
N GLU A 125 1.08 21.23 4.90
CA GLU A 125 2.18 20.27 4.64
C GLU A 125 2.22 19.85 3.17
N ARG A 126 1.07 19.87 2.51
CA ARG A 126 0.87 19.39 1.14
C ARG A 126 0.85 20.51 0.09
N VAL A 127 1.14 21.76 0.48
CA VAL A 127 1.19 22.88 -0.46
C VAL A 127 2.24 22.63 -1.54
N GLY A 128 1.82 22.75 -2.80
CA GLY A 128 2.67 22.47 -3.98
C GLY A 128 2.84 20.98 -4.31
N ILE A 129 2.15 20.08 -3.62
CA ILE A 129 2.10 18.66 -3.94
C ILE A 129 0.77 18.35 -4.62
N GLU A 130 0.81 18.14 -5.93
CA GLU A 130 -0.32 17.70 -6.73
C GLU A 130 -0.07 16.27 -7.21
N ILE A 131 -0.92 15.34 -6.77
CA ILE A 131 -0.88 13.96 -7.24
C ILE A 131 -1.86 13.85 -8.41
N PRO A 132 -1.39 13.53 -9.63
CA PRO A 132 -2.28 13.42 -10.78
C PRO A 132 -3.28 12.29 -10.57
N GLY A 133 -4.55 12.60 -10.81
CA GLY A 133 -5.60 11.58 -10.90
C GLY A 133 -5.58 10.87 -12.25
N ASP A 134 -6.42 9.86 -12.39
CA ASP A 134 -6.64 9.13 -13.65
C ASP A 134 -7.94 9.52 -14.36
N GLY A 135 -8.54 10.64 -13.96
CA GLY A 135 -9.84 11.12 -14.45
C GLY A 135 -11.04 10.34 -13.92
N GLY A 136 -10.84 9.36 -13.04
CA GLY A 136 -11.91 8.60 -12.40
C GLY A 136 -12.70 9.39 -11.36
N ALA A 137 -13.89 8.90 -11.03
CA ALA A 137 -14.75 9.47 -9.99
C ALA A 137 -14.19 9.35 -8.57
N PHE A 138 -13.13 8.56 -8.37
CA PHE A 138 -12.49 8.33 -7.08
C PHE A 138 -10.98 8.55 -7.20
N ALA A 139 -10.38 9.11 -6.15
CA ALA A 139 -8.93 9.19 -6.05
C ALA A 139 -8.33 7.78 -5.94
N ARG A 140 -7.47 7.41 -6.90
CA ARG A 140 -6.74 6.13 -6.88
C ARG A 140 -5.30 6.38 -6.50
N GLN A 141 -4.90 5.86 -5.35
CA GLN A 141 -3.52 5.94 -4.87
C GLN A 141 -2.80 4.62 -5.14
N CYS A 142 -1.57 4.70 -5.63
CA CYS A 142 -0.74 3.54 -5.93
C CYS A 142 0.46 3.46 -4.98
N CYS A 143 0.51 2.42 -4.15
CA CYS A 143 1.67 2.10 -3.33
C CYS A 143 2.54 1.05 -4.03
N LYS A 144 3.61 1.50 -4.71
CA LYS A 144 4.55 0.61 -5.39
C LYS A 144 5.61 0.10 -4.42
N MET A 145 5.65 -1.22 -4.21
CA MET A 145 6.63 -1.87 -3.34
C MET A 145 7.24 -3.12 -4.00
N ALA A 146 8.50 -3.42 -3.65
CA ALA A 146 9.21 -4.58 -4.16
C ALA A 146 8.55 -5.91 -3.76
N THR A 147 8.85 -6.99 -4.50
CA THR A 147 8.49 -8.34 -4.07
C THR A 147 9.29 -8.73 -2.84
N GLY A 148 8.65 -9.36 -1.86
CA GLY A 148 9.28 -9.73 -0.59
C GLY A 148 9.32 -8.61 0.47
N SER A 149 8.97 -7.36 0.13
CA SER A 149 8.99 -6.25 1.11
C SER A 149 7.81 -6.23 2.10
N GLY A 150 6.90 -7.21 2.04
CA GLY A 150 5.74 -7.29 2.94
C GLY A 150 4.55 -6.40 2.57
N LYS A 151 4.16 -6.33 1.28
CA LYS A 151 2.96 -5.60 0.83
C LYS A 151 1.70 -5.91 1.64
N THR A 152 1.47 -7.19 1.95
CA THR A 152 0.30 -7.62 2.73
C THR A 152 0.32 -7.11 4.17
N ILE A 153 1.49 -6.90 4.77
CA ILE A 153 1.62 -6.27 6.10
C ILE A 153 1.15 -4.82 6.00
N VAL A 154 1.62 -4.06 4.99
CA VAL A 154 1.15 -2.68 4.77
C VAL A 154 -0.35 -2.62 4.52
N MET A 155 -0.92 -3.57 3.76
CA MET A 155 -2.37 -3.68 3.60
C MET A 155 -3.08 -3.84 4.95
N ALA A 156 -2.60 -4.74 5.82
CA ALA A 156 -3.17 -4.92 7.16
C ALA A 156 -3.04 -3.65 8.01
N MET A 157 -1.89 -2.96 7.98
CA MET A 157 -1.70 -1.68 8.69
C MET A 157 -2.70 -0.61 8.23
N VAL A 158 -2.88 -0.46 6.91
CA VAL A 158 -3.83 0.49 6.32
C VAL A 158 -5.27 0.12 6.70
N ILE A 159 -5.65 -1.16 6.61
CA ILE A 159 -6.99 -1.61 6.98
C ILE A 159 -7.26 -1.36 8.47
N ALA A 160 -6.31 -1.67 9.34
CA ALA A 160 -6.43 -1.41 10.78
C ALA A 160 -6.59 0.08 11.07
N TRP A 161 -5.76 0.91 10.45
CA TRP A 161 -5.84 2.36 10.54
C TRP A 161 -7.22 2.90 10.13
N HIS A 162 -7.77 2.47 8.99
CA HIS A 162 -9.09 2.89 8.54
C HIS A 162 -10.21 2.40 9.47
N ILE A 163 -10.25 1.10 9.80
CA ILE A 163 -11.31 0.53 10.65
C ILE A 163 -11.32 1.20 12.03
N LEU A 164 -10.17 1.28 12.69
CA LEU A 164 -10.09 1.79 14.06
C LEU A 164 -10.47 3.27 14.15
N ASN A 165 -10.04 4.08 13.17
CA ASN A 165 -10.45 5.47 13.09
C ASN A 165 -11.95 5.61 12.83
N LYS A 166 -12.50 4.83 11.90
CA LYS A 166 -13.93 4.87 11.60
C LYS A 166 -14.79 4.42 12.77
N VAL A 167 -14.34 3.44 13.54
CA VAL A 167 -15.02 2.99 14.77
C VAL A 167 -14.95 4.06 15.86
N ALA A 168 -13.82 4.75 16.00
CA ALA A 168 -13.66 5.83 16.97
C ALA A 168 -14.45 7.11 16.60
N ALA A 169 -14.54 7.42 15.30
CA ALA A 169 -15.24 8.59 14.77
C ALA A 169 -16.13 8.20 13.57
N PRO A 170 -17.35 7.67 13.81
CA PRO A 170 -18.23 7.18 12.73
C PRO A 170 -18.59 8.22 11.65
N GLN A 171 -18.63 9.50 12.03
CA GLN A 171 -18.95 10.61 11.14
C GLN A 171 -17.77 11.09 10.29
N ASP A 172 -16.54 10.66 10.61
CA ASP A 172 -15.37 11.06 9.83
C ASP A 172 -15.39 10.37 8.47
N ALA A 173 -15.52 11.17 7.41
CA ALA A 173 -15.67 10.67 6.06
C ALA A 173 -14.36 10.17 5.43
N ARG A 174 -13.20 10.46 6.05
CA ARG A 174 -11.89 10.03 5.57
C ARG A 174 -11.67 8.53 5.75
N PHE A 175 -12.41 7.89 6.64
CA PHE A 175 -12.21 6.49 7.03
C PHE A 175 -13.42 5.62 6.74
N SER A 176 -13.15 4.33 6.57
CA SER A 176 -14.14 3.28 6.33
C SER A 176 -13.82 2.08 7.20
N LYS A 177 -14.87 1.37 7.63
CA LYS A 177 -14.74 0.10 8.37
C LYS A 177 -15.07 -1.11 7.51
N ASN A 178 -15.37 -0.92 6.23
CA ASN A 178 -15.68 -2.01 5.33
C ASN A 178 -14.73 -1.93 4.14
N VAL A 179 -13.95 -2.96 3.91
CA VAL A 179 -12.87 -2.97 2.91
C VAL A 179 -13.11 -4.07 1.90
N LEU A 180 -13.10 -3.71 0.61
CA LEU A 180 -13.10 -4.68 -0.48
C LEU A 180 -11.67 -4.88 -0.99
N VAL A 181 -11.16 -6.10 -0.90
CA VAL A 181 -9.86 -6.50 -1.44
C VAL A 181 -10.08 -7.33 -2.69
N VAL A 182 -9.53 -6.89 -3.82
CA VAL A 182 -9.66 -7.59 -5.11
C VAL A 182 -8.35 -8.29 -5.46
N ALA A 183 -8.40 -9.61 -5.62
CA ALA A 183 -7.27 -10.46 -5.92
C ALA A 183 -7.25 -10.90 -7.40
N PRO A 184 -6.06 -11.02 -8.03
CA PRO A 184 -5.92 -11.39 -9.44
C PRO A 184 -6.22 -12.87 -9.72
N GLY A 185 -6.11 -13.74 -8.71
CA GLY A 185 -6.31 -15.18 -8.87
C GLY A 185 -6.80 -15.83 -7.57
N LEU A 186 -7.28 -17.07 -7.65
CA LEU A 186 -7.74 -17.81 -6.47
C LEU A 186 -6.60 -18.06 -5.47
N THR A 187 -5.39 -18.36 -5.95
CA THR A 187 -4.22 -18.56 -5.09
C THR A 187 -3.89 -17.31 -4.26
N VAL A 188 -3.89 -16.14 -4.88
CA VAL A 188 -3.65 -14.87 -4.17
C VAL A 188 -4.80 -14.55 -3.24
N LYS A 189 -6.05 -14.78 -3.66
CA LYS A 189 -7.24 -14.60 -2.83
C LYS A 189 -7.11 -15.41 -1.52
N SER A 190 -6.76 -16.69 -1.60
CA SER A 190 -6.60 -17.55 -0.42
C SER A 190 -5.47 -17.07 0.49
N ARG A 191 -4.35 -16.60 -0.06
CA ARG A 191 -3.24 -16.02 0.73
C ARG A 191 -3.61 -14.72 1.43
N LEU A 192 -4.52 -13.94 0.85
CA LEU A 192 -4.98 -12.69 1.44
C LEU A 192 -5.99 -12.90 2.58
N ALA A 193 -6.49 -14.12 2.81
CA ALA A 193 -7.44 -14.44 3.90
C ALA A 193 -6.95 -14.00 5.29
N VAL A 194 -5.64 -13.87 5.48
CA VAL A 194 -5.00 -13.31 6.67
C VAL A 194 -5.34 -11.84 6.96
N LEU A 195 -5.93 -11.13 6.00
CA LEU A 195 -6.43 -9.76 6.16
C LEU A 195 -7.83 -9.70 6.77
N GLU A 196 -8.51 -10.84 6.97
CA GLU A 196 -9.81 -10.85 7.64
C GLU A 196 -9.60 -10.74 9.17
N PRO A 197 -10.11 -9.68 9.85
CA PRO A 197 -9.86 -9.47 11.28
C PRO A 197 -10.33 -10.61 12.18
N ALA A 198 -11.38 -11.33 11.79
CA ALA A 198 -11.90 -12.46 12.56
C ALA A 198 -11.24 -13.81 12.21
N ALA A 199 -10.34 -13.86 11.20
CA ALA A 199 -9.71 -15.11 10.80
C ALA A 199 -8.65 -15.56 11.82
N ALA A 200 -8.54 -16.88 12.00
CA ALA A 200 -7.44 -17.48 12.74
C ALA A 200 -6.11 -17.23 12.00
N GLY A 201 -5.07 -16.83 12.73
CA GLY A 201 -3.77 -16.50 12.14
C GLY A 201 -3.79 -15.24 11.28
N ASN A 202 -4.72 -14.31 11.55
CA ASN A 202 -4.74 -13.01 10.88
C ASN A 202 -3.44 -12.24 11.12
N TYR A 203 -3.09 -11.35 10.19
CA TYR A 203 -1.85 -10.60 10.27
C TYR A 203 -1.85 -9.53 11.36
N TYR A 204 -3.02 -9.12 11.84
CA TYR A 204 -3.13 -8.11 12.90
C TYR A 204 -2.53 -8.62 14.21
N GLU A 205 -2.81 -9.89 14.55
CA GLU A 205 -2.26 -10.57 15.71
C GLU A 205 -0.86 -11.16 15.40
N ALA A 206 -0.68 -11.83 14.26
CA ALA A 206 0.56 -12.53 13.94
C ALA A 206 1.79 -11.60 13.81
N PHE A 207 1.59 -10.35 13.39
CA PHE A 207 2.64 -9.34 13.31
C PHE A 207 2.46 -8.22 14.35
N ASP A 208 1.55 -8.40 15.30
CA ASP A 208 1.24 -7.42 16.35
C ASP A 208 1.09 -5.99 15.79
N ILE A 209 0.28 -5.87 14.73
CA ILE A 209 0.00 -4.62 14.02
C ILE A 209 -0.90 -3.71 14.86
N VAL A 210 -1.76 -4.30 15.70
CA VAL A 210 -2.77 -3.57 16.45
C VAL A 210 -2.57 -3.83 17.94
N PRO A 211 -2.47 -2.77 18.77
CA PRO A 211 -2.43 -2.94 20.23
C PRO A 211 -3.59 -3.82 20.71
N SER A 212 -3.32 -4.75 21.63
CA SER A 212 -4.31 -5.72 22.12
C SER A 212 -5.64 -5.09 22.54
N ALA A 213 -5.60 -3.92 23.21
CA ALA A 213 -6.76 -3.16 23.64
C ALA A 213 -7.65 -2.60 22.51
N LEU A 214 -7.20 -2.67 21.25
CA LEU A 214 -7.93 -2.20 20.06
C LEU A 214 -8.43 -3.36 19.19
N LEU A 215 -8.08 -4.61 19.49
CA LEU A 215 -8.50 -5.77 18.68
C LEU A 215 -10.02 -5.93 18.60
N ASP A 216 -10.74 -5.71 19.70
CA ASP A 216 -12.21 -5.78 19.68
C ASP A 216 -12.85 -4.66 18.86
N LYS A 217 -12.19 -3.50 18.74
CA LYS A 217 -12.62 -2.43 17.84
C LYS A 217 -12.33 -2.78 16.38
N LEU A 218 -11.17 -3.40 16.11
CA LEU A 218 -10.81 -3.87 14.78
C LEU A 218 -11.83 -4.88 14.24
N ARG A 219 -12.30 -5.81 15.08
CA ARG A 219 -13.31 -6.82 14.72
C ARG A 219 -14.69 -6.24 14.36
N GLN A 220 -14.93 -4.95 14.59
CA GLN A 220 -16.16 -4.28 14.14
C GLN A 220 -16.12 -3.89 12.66
N GLY A 221 -14.96 -3.98 12.02
CA GLY A 221 -14.82 -3.81 10.57
C GLY A 221 -15.02 -5.12 9.81
N LYS A 222 -15.21 -5.01 8.49
CA LYS A 222 -15.39 -6.15 7.58
C LYS A 222 -14.38 -6.08 6.45
N VAL A 223 -13.72 -7.19 6.12
CA VAL A 223 -12.76 -7.27 5.00
C VAL A 223 -13.20 -8.33 4.01
N LEU A 224 -13.84 -7.90 2.92
CA LEU A 224 -14.31 -8.81 1.89
C LEU A 224 -13.23 -9.01 0.82
N ILE A 225 -12.79 -10.26 0.64
CA ILE A 225 -11.77 -10.60 -0.37
C ILE A 225 -12.41 -11.32 -1.55
N ARG A 226 -12.37 -10.69 -2.73
CA ARG A 226 -12.93 -11.23 -3.98
C ARG A 226 -11.84 -11.51 -5.00
N ASN A 227 -12.09 -12.45 -5.89
CA ASN A 227 -11.29 -12.57 -7.11
C ASN A 227 -11.85 -11.60 -8.16
N TRP A 228 -11.00 -11.02 -9.00
CA TRP A 228 -11.44 -10.06 -10.02
C TRP A 228 -12.45 -10.62 -11.02
N HIS A 229 -12.48 -11.94 -11.29
CA HIS A 229 -13.51 -12.54 -12.15
C HIS A 229 -14.91 -12.41 -11.55
N ALA A 230 -15.04 -12.26 -10.23
CA ALA A 230 -16.33 -11.94 -9.60
C ALA A 230 -16.81 -10.52 -9.95
N LEU A 231 -15.93 -9.69 -10.53
CA LEU A 231 -16.25 -8.37 -11.04
C LEU A 231 -16.45 -8.36 -12.58
N ALA A 232 -16.43 -9.52 -13.22
CA ALA A 232 -16.70 -9.61 -14.65
C ALA A 232 -18.21 -9.51 -14.88
N TRP A 233 -18.64 -8.44 -15.54
CA TRP A 233 -20.04 -8.26 -15.92
C TRP A 233 -20.39 -9.21 -17.06
N ASP A 234 -21.48 -9.97 -16.92
CA ASP A 234 -22.02 -10.72 -18.05
C ASP A 234 -22.67 -9.73 -19.05
N SER A 235 -22.21 -9.75 -20.31
CA SER A 235 -22.84 -8.95 -21.37
C SER A 235 -24.17 -9.55 -21.81
N GLU A 236 -25.04 -8.75 -22.45
CA GLU A 236 -26.31 -9.26 -23.02
C GLU A 236 -26.09 -10.47 -23.93
N GLU A 237 -25.04 -10.44 -24.77
CA GLU A 237 -24.71 -11.56 -25.65
C GLU A 237 -24.32 -12.82 -24.87
N GLN A 238 -23.57 -12.69 -23.77
CA GLN A 238 -23.16 -13.81 -22.94
C GLN A 238 -24.36 -14.45 -22.23
N ILE A 239 -25.31 -13.64 -21.75
CA ILE A 239 -26.54 -14.14 -21.12
C ILE A 239 -27.43 -14.83 -22.15
N ARG A 240 -27.61 -14.26 -23.36
CA ARG A 240 -28.40 -14.89 -24.43
C ARG A 240 -27.80 -16.21 -24.92
N LYS A 241 -26.47 -16.34 -24.90
CA LYS A 241 -25.75 -17.58 -25.27
C LYS A 241 -25.79 -18.64 -24.17
N ARG A 242 -26.00 -18.28 -22.90
CA ARG A 242 -26.15 -19.25 -21.81
C ARG A 242 -27.50 -19.97 -21.90
N ARG A 243 -27.46 -21.29 -22.11
CA ARG A 243 -28.64 -22.16 -21.92
C ARG A 243 -28.89 -22.35 -20.43
N SER A 244 -29.52 -21.36 -19.81
CA SER A 244 -29.90 -21.34 -18.39
C SER A 244 -31.42 -21.40 -18.23
N VAL A 245 -31.88 -22.02 -17.14
CA VAL A 245 -33.30 -21.97 -16.72
C VAL A 245 -33.66 -20.57 -16.19
N ASP A 246 -32.66 -19.83 -15.70
CA ASP A 246 -32.81 -18.45 -15.29
C ASP A 246 -32.90 -17.53 -16.52
N LYS A 247 -34.10 -16.98 -16.75
CA LYS A 247 -34.43 -16.09 -17.87
C LYS A 247 -34.24 -14.60 -17.55
N ARG A 248 -33.67 -14.26 -16.38
CA ARG A 248 -33.39 -12.85 -16.03
C ARG A 248 -32.38 -12.26 -17.01
N GLY A 249 -32.62 -11.01 -17.42
CA GLY A 249 -31.73 -10.24 -18.29
C GLY A 249 -30.45 -9.78 -17.58
N VAL A 250 -29.76 -8.79 -18.15
CA VAL A 250 -28.56 -8.20 -17.53
C VAL A 250 -28.91 -7.62 -16.17
N LYS A 251 -28.04 -7.86 -15.19
CA LYS A 251 -28.17 -7.30 -13.83
C LYS A 251 -28.05 -5.78 -13.89
N SER A 252 -28.93 -5.08 -13.19
CA SER A 252 -28.74 -3.66 -12.91
C SER A 252 -27.50 -3.42 -12.06
N ASP A 253 -26.94 -2.22 -12.13
CA ASP A 253 -25.77 -1.80 -11.34
C ASP A 253 -25.95 -2.05 -9.85
N GLU A 254 -27.16 -1.81 -9.34
CA GLU A 254 -27.51 -2.02 -7.94
C GLU A 254 -27.54 -3.51 -7.56
N ALA A 255 -28.14 -4.35 -8.42
CA ALA A 255 -28.18 -5.80 -8.19
C ALA A 255 -26.77 -6.42 -8.26
N TYR A 256 -25.97 -5.97 -9.23
CA TYR A 256 -24.58 -6.38 -9.37
C TYR A 256 -23.73 -5.96 -8.16
N THR A 257 -23.85 -4.71 -7.72
CA THR A 257 -23.13 -4.21 -6.53
C THR A 257 -23.51 -4.99 -5.27
N ARG A 258 -24.81 -5.30 -5.08
CA ARG A 258 -25.29 -6.12 -3.95
C ARG A 258 -24.66 -7.51 -3.94
N GLU A 259 -24.53 -8.14 -5.10
CA GLU A 259 -23.94 -9.47 -5.21
C GLU A 259 -22.42 -9.47 -4.93
N VAL A 260 -21.70 -8.49 -5.49
CA VAL A 260 -20.26 -8.35 -5.28
C VAL A 260 -19.95 -8.09 -3.81
N LEU A 261 -20.64 -7.12 -3.20
CA LEU A 261 -20.39 -6.67 -1.83
C LEU A 261 -21.05 -7.55 -0.76
N GLY A 262 -22.07 -8.34 -1.11
CA GLY A 262 -22.77 -9.21 -0.16
C GLY A 262 -23.26 -8.43 1.06
N GLU A 263 -22.80 -8.82 2.26
CA GLU A 263 -23.17 -8.15 3.51
C GLU A 263 -22.72 -6.67 3.60
N MET A 264 -21.74 -6.26 2.80
CA MET A 264 -21.29 -4.88 2.72
C MET A 264 -22.15 -4.02 1.79
N ALA A 265 -23.15 -4.58 1.11
CA ALA A 265 -23.93 -3.86 0.10
C ALA A 265 -24.72 -2.65 0.66
N ASN A 266 -25.08 -2.70 1.93
CA ASN A 266 -25.80 -1.60 2.61
C ASN A 266 -24.85 -0.62 3.32
N ALA A 267 -23.54 -0.86 3.26
CA ALA A 267 -22.57 0.06 3.81
C ALA A 267 -22.56 1.37 3.02
N ARG A 268 -22.44 2.49 3.74
CA ARG A 268 -22.31 3.83 3.16
C ARG A 268 -20.92 4.36 3.44
N ASN A 269 -20.43 5.20 2.54
CA ASN A 269 -19.11 5.82 2.63
C ASN A 269 -18.00 4.74 2.74
N LEU A 270 -17.97 3.88 1.71
CA LEU A 270 -17.05 2.76 1.54
C LEU A 270 -15.66 3.24 1.13
#